data_AF-A0A847X5C7-F1
#
_entry.id   AF-A0A847X5C7-F1
#
_cell.length_a   1.000
_cell.length_b   1.000
_cell.length_c   1.000
_cell.angle_alpha   90.00
_cell.angle_beta   90.00
_cell.angle_gamma   90.00
#
_symmetry.space_group_name_H-M   'P 1'
#
loop_
_entity.id
_entity.type
_entity.pdbx_description
1 polymer ?
#
loop_
_entity_poly.entity_id
_entity_poly.type
_entity_poly.pdbx_seq_one_letter_code
_entity_poly.pdbx_strand_id
1 'polypeptide(L)'
;MNLQEDWFLKSITIYTDYLYTMGGQYAKKVTQEEFREKNDFELLLEGYIRADLINEGENFIFEHADPDKPEYLFSFLQFYLRILYYSDERLRELNFSREEIQEGIEEIAQIYGYPISEKESI
;
A
#
# COMPACT_ATOMS: atom_id res chain seq x y z
N MET A 1 -20.94 -10.58 9.93
CA MET A 1 -19.66 -10.22 9.29
C MET A 1 -19.80 -8.79 8.84
N ASN A 2 -18.95 -7.90 9.35
CA ASN A 2 -18.93 -6.50 8.97
C ASN A 2 -17.99 -6.39 7.77
N LEU A 3 -18.51 -6.00 6.60
CA LEU A 3 -17.75 -5.95 5.35
C LEU A 3 -16.46 -5.13 5.48
N GLN A 4 -16.48 -4.06 6.28
CA GLN A 4 -15.32 -3.21 6.53
C GLN A 4 -14.26 -3.92 7.41
N GLU A 5 -14.69 -4.69 8.41
CA GLU A 5 -13.78 -5.49 9.25
C GLU A 5 -13.20 -6.68 8.49
N ASP A 6 -14.00 -7.32 7.63
CA ASP A 6 -13.56 -8.44 6.80
C ASP A 6 -12.56 -8.02 5.73
N TRP A 7 -12.79 -6.87 5.09
CA TRP A 7 -11.86 -6.27 4.15
C TRP A 7 -10.56 -5.83 4.83
N PHE A 8 -10.64 -5.25 6.03
CA PHE A 8 -9.46 -4.89 6.82
C PHE A 8 -8.58 -6.10 7.16
N LEU A 9 -9.20 -7.21 7.55
CA LEU A 9 -8.48 -8.46 7.81
C LEU A 9 -7.81 -9.00 6.53
N LYS A 10 -8.48 -8.97 5.38
CA LYS A 10 -7.87 -9.32 4.07
C LYS A 10 -6.68 -8.44 3.74
N SER A 11 -6.80 -7.13 3.99
CA SER A 11 -5.73 -6.17 3.81
C SER A 11 -4.51 -6.56 4.65
N ILE A 12 -4.69 -6.77 5.96
CA ILE A 12 -3.63 -7.25 6.87
C ILE A 12 -3.00 -8.55 6.36
N THR A 13 -3.79 -9.50 5.86
CA THR A 13 -3.28 -10.77 5.31
C THR A 13 -2.28 -10.53 4.18
N ILE A 14 -2.54 -9.58 3.28
CA ILE A 14 -1.63 -9.24 2.19
C ILE A 14 -0.33 -8.64 2.72
N TYR A 15 -0.40 -7.75 3.72
CA TYR A 15 0.81 -7.26 4.39
C TYR A 15 1.61 -8.41 4.98
N THR A 16 0.96 -9.35 5.67
CA THR A 16 1.65 -10.47 6.32
C THR A 16 2.23 -11.45 5.30
N ASP A 17 1.51 -11.74 4.21
CA ASP A 17 1.97 -12.63 3.14
C ASP A 17 3.10 -11.99 2.33
N TYR A 18 3.00 -10.69 2.05
CA TYR A 18 4.08 -9.91 1.45
C TYR A 18 5.31 -9.92 2.37
N LEU A 19 5.17 -9.59 3.66
CA LEU A 19 6.28 -9.61 4.62
C LEU A 19 6.92 -10.99 4.77
N TYR A 20 6.12 -12.06 4.74
CA TYR A 20 6.60 -13.44 4.80
C TYR A 20 7.35 -13.84 3.52
N THR A 21 6.79 -13.53 2.36
CA THR A 21 7.37 -13.84 1.04
C THR A 21 8.66 -13.03 0.80
N MET A 22 8.66 -11.78 1.23
CA MET A 22 9.81 -10.87 1.10
C MET A 22 10.85 -11.11 2.19
N GLY A 23 10.47 -11.47 3.42
CA GLY A 23 11.40 -11.81 4.50
C GLY A 23 12.37 -12.95 4.14
N GLY A 24 11.95 -13.87 3.24
CA GLY A 24 12.81 -14.90 2.66
C GLY A 24 13.68 -14.43 1.48
N GLN A 25 13.26 -13.39 0.75
CA GLN A 25 13.93 -12.88 -0.46
C GLN A 25 14.85 -11.66 -0.21
N TYR A 26 14.59 -10.82 0.80
CA TYR A 26 15.44 -9.67 1.18
C TYR A 26 16.83 -10.08 1.70
N ALA A 27 17.01 -11.34 2.12
CA ALA A 27 18.34 -11.87 2.41
C ALA A 27 19.19 -12.05 1.13
N LYS A 28 18.61 -11.94 -0.07
CA LYS A 28 19.29 -11.97 -1.36
C LYS A 28 19.33 -10.58 -2.02
N LYS A 29 20.52 -9.95 -1.97
CA LYS A 29 21.01 -8.81 -2.79
C LYS A 29 19.96 -7.77 -3.23
N VAL A 30 19.52 -6.91 -2.30
CA VAL A 30 19.08 -5.55 -2.65
C VAL A 30 20.34 -4.70 -2.85
N THR A 31 20.39 -3.88 -3.90
CA THR A 31 21.50 -2.94 -4.11
C THR A 31 21.39 -1.74 -3.17
N GLN A 32 22.48 -1.00 -2.96
CA GLN A 32 22.43 0.23 -2.16
C GLN A 32 21.54 1.31 -2.80
N GLU A 33 21.42 1.30 -4.13
CA GLU A 33 20.60 2.24 -4.89
C GLU A 33 19.12 1.96 -4.66
N GLU A 34 18.68 0.72 -4.85
CA GLU A 34 17.31 0.28 -4.57
C GLU A 34 16.90 0.53 -3.11
N PHE A 35 17.80 0.29 -2.17
CA PHE A 35 17.54 0.60 -0.76
C PHE A 35 17.35 2.11 -0.51
N ARG A 36 18.09 2.97 -1.21
CA ARG A 36 17.93 4.43 -1.08
C ARG A 36 16.63 4.90 -1.70
N GLU A 37 16.32 4.48 -2.93
CA GLU A 37 15.09 4.83 -3.62
C GLU A 37 13.85 4.44 -2.81
N LYS A 38 13.83 3.23 -2.26
CA LYS A 38 12.77 2.79 -1.34
C LYS A 38 12.60 3.75 -0.16
N ASN A 39 13.70 4.14 0.49
CA ASN A 39 13.64 5.07 1.63
C ASN A 39 13.18 6.47 1.19
N ASP A 40 13.57 6.92 0.00
CA ASP A 40 13.14 8.21 -0.55
C ASP A 40 11.63 8.22 -0.81
N PHE A 41 11.06 7.11 -1.32
CA PHE A 41 9.62 6.95 -1.48
C PHE A 41 8.89 6.98 -0.14
N GLU A 42 9.39 6.25 0.87
CA GLU A 42 8.81 6.28 2.22
C GLU A 42 8.77 7.71 2.77
N LEU A 43 9.89 8.44 2.71
CA LEU A 43 9.99 9.82 3.19
C LEU A 43 9.06 10.77 2.44
N LEU A 44 8.96 10.64 1.12
CA LEU A 44 8.09 11.47 0.29
C LEU A 44 6.60 11.22 0.61
N LEU A 45 6.20 9.95 0.73
CA LEU A 45 4.85 9.56 1.11
C LEU A 45 4.50 10.03 2.54
N GLU A 46 5.44 10.00 3.48
CA GLU A 46 5.23 10.64 4.77
C GLU A 46 4.99 12.15 4.63
N GLY A 47 5.72 12.80 3.72
CA GLY A 47 5.59 14.21 3.40
C GLY A 47 4.19 14.56 2.93
N TYR A 48 3.65 13.80 1.97
CA TYR A 48 2.28 13.96 1.47
C TYR A 48 1.24 13.81 2.59
N ILE A 49 1.37 12.78 3.43
CA ILE A 49 0.48 12.56 4.57
C ILE A 49 0.52 13.74 5.55
N ARG A 50 1.73 14.21 5.92
CA ARG A 50 1.88 15.33 6.87
C ARG A 50 1.38 16.66 6.32
N ALA A 51 1.36 16.80 4.99
CA ALA A 51 0.90 17.99 4.29
C ALA A 51 -0.60 17.93 3.94
N ASP A 52 -1.31 16.87 4.33
CA ASP A 52 -2.72 16.64 3.96
C ASP A 52 -2.97 16.49 2.45
N LEU A 53 -1.93 16.09 1.72
CA LEU A 53 -1.93 15.91 0.26
C LEU A 53 -2.03 14.42 -0.10
N ILE A 54 -3.03 13.73 0.45
CA ILE A 54 -3.16 12.26 0.30
C ILE A 54 -3.56 11.84 -1.12
N ASN A 55 -4.30 12.67 -1.85
CA ASN A 55 -4.61 12.43 -3.25
C ASN A 55 -3.35 12.48 -4.13
N GLU A 56 -2.46 13.44 -3.86
CA GLU A 56 -1.17 13.58 -4.53
C GLU A 56 -0.22 12.43 -4.16
N GLY A 57 -0.28 11.98 -2.90
CA GLY A 57 0.43 10.77 -2.46
C GLY A 57 -0.03 9.52 -3.21
N GLU A 58 -1.33 9.36 -3.43
CA GLU A 58 -1.88 8.26 -4.21
C GLU A 58 -1.50 8.35 -5.70
N ASN A 59 -1.61 9.53 -6.31
CA ASN A 59 -1.14 9.74 -7.68
C ASN A 59 0.35 9.36 -7.82
N PHE A 60 1.18 9.75 -6.85
CA PHE A 60 2.59 9.38 -6.82
C PHE A 60 2.78 7.85 -6.76
N ILE A 61 1.99 7.14 -5.95
CA ILE A 61 2.03 5.67 -5.87
C ILE A 61 1.81 5.06 -7.26
N PHE A 62 0.74 5.46 -7.94
CA PHE A 62 0.41 4.90 -9.25
C PHE A 62 1.39 5.28 -10.36
N GLU A 63 1.96 6.49 -10.31
CA GLU A 63 2.99 6.92 -11.25
C GLU A 63 4.32 6.14 -11.11
N HIS A 64 4.61 5.63 -9.92
CA HIS A 64 5.89 4.98 -9.59
C HIS A 64 5.74 3.48 -9.27
N ALA A 65 4.55 2.92 -9.48
CA ALA A 65 4.31 1.50 -9.35
C ALA A 65 5.12 0.72 -10.38
N ASP A 66 5.98 -0.18 -9.90
CA ASP A 66 6.87 -0.98 -10.74
C ASP A 66 6.87 -2.44 -10.24
N PRO A 67 6.22 -3.38 -10.97
CA PRO A 67 6.16 -4.80 -10.61
C PRO A 67 7.52 -5.49 -10.53
N ASP A 68 8.55 -4.96 -11.20
CA ASP A 68 9.92 -5.48 -11.14
C ASP A 68 10.66 -4.99 -9.89
N LYS A 69 10.07 -4.04 -9.13
CA LYS A 69 10.58 -3.47 -7.88
C LYS A 69 9.65 -3.77 -6.70
N PRO A 70 9.53 -5.05 -6.30
CA PRO A 70 8.61 -5.47 -5.24
C PRO A 70 8.87 -4.75 -3.91
N GLU A 71 10.06 -4.21 -3.67
CA GLU A 71 10.41 -3.40 -2.50
C GLU A 71 9.59 -2.11 -2.36
N TYR A 72 9.12 -1.52 -3.46
CA TYR A 72 8.32 -0.29 -3.42
C TYR A 72 6.89 -0.54 -2.96
N LEU A 73 6.36 -1.75 -3.23
CA LEU A 73 5.03 -2.15 -2.77
C LEU A 73 4.88 -1.96 -1.25
N PHE A 74 5.93 -2.24 -0.48
CA PHE A 74 5.89 -2.00 0.97
C PHE A 74 5.66 -0.52 1.31
N SER A 75 6.37 0.38 0.64
CA SER A 75 6.24 1.83 0.86
C SER A 75 4.84 2.33 0.53
N PHE A 76 4.26 1.84 -0.58
CA PHE A 76 2.92 2.21 -1.03
C PHE A 76 1.83 1.67 -0.11
N LEU A 77 1.96 0.41 0.29
CA LEU A 77 1.06 -0.20 1.26
C LEU A 77 1.15 0.53 2.62
N GLN A 78 2.35 0.89 3.09
CA GLN A 78 2.50 1.69 4.32
C GLN A 78 1.78 3.05 4.28
N PHE A 79 1.68 3.68 3.11
CA PHE A 79 0.88 4.89 2.94
C PHE A 79 -0.60 4.63 3.25
N TYR A 80 -1.19 3.60 2.64
CA TYR A 80 -2.59 3.23 2.88
C TYR A 80 -2.87 2.83 4.34
N LEU A 81 -1.97 2.07 4.99
CA LEU A 81 -2.11 1.76 6.42
C LEU A 81 -2.21 3.00 7.30
N ARG A 82 -1.44 4.06 6.97
CA ARG A 82 -1.43 5.28 7.78
C ARG A 82 -2.74 6.03 7.65
N ILE A 83 -3.24 6.23 6.43
CA ILE A 83 -4.48 6.97 6.20
C ILE A 83 -5.72 6.14 6.59
N LEU A 84 -5.59 4.81 6.66
CA LEU A 84 -6.64 3.93 7.18
C LEU A 84 -7.01 4.24 8.64
N TYR A 85 -6.09 4.77 9.45
CA TYR A 85 -6.39 5.19 10.82
C TYR A 85 -7.10 6.55 10.93
N TYR A 86 -7.27 7.28 9.82
CA TYR A 86 -8.04 8.54 9.84
C TYR A 86 -9.51 8.25 10.11
N SER A 87 -10.25 9.21 10.66
CA SER A 87 -11.70 9.08 10.79
C SER A 87 -12.38 9.32 9.44
N ASP A 88 -13.63 8.86 9.27
CA ASP A 88 -14.40 9.11 8.05
C ASP A 88 -14.68 10.60 7.83
N GLU A 89 -14.73 11.39 8.91
CA GLU A 89 -14.80 12.86 8.82
C GLU A 89 -13.50 13.45 8.29
N ARG A 90 -12.35 12.99 8.80
CA ARG A 90 -11.05 13.43 8.32
C ARG A 90 -10.81 13.08 6.85
N LEU A 91 -11.18 11.86 6.43
CA LEU A 91 -11.08 11.46 5.03
C LEU A 91 -11.93 12.36 4.12
N ARG A 92 -13.17 12.64 4.54
CA ARG A 92 -14.05 13.57 3.79
C ARG A 92 -13.50 14.99 3.69
N GLU A 93 -12.87 15.52 4.75
CA GLU A 93 -12.20 16.83 4.70
C GLU A 93 -11.10 16.88 3.63
N LEU A 94 -10.44 15.74 3.39
CA LEU A 94 -9.36 15.57 2.43
C LEU A 94 -9.84 15.11 1.05
N ASN A 95 -11.15 15.06 0.81
CA ASN A 95 -11.78 14.49 -0.38
C ASN A 95 -11.28 13.07 -0.66
N PHE A 96 -11.37 12.22 0.35
CA PHE A 96 -11.02 10.80 0.29
C PHE A 96 -12.07 9.97 1.04
N SER A 97 -12.08 8.66 0.81
CA SER A 97 -13.07 7.73 1.35
C SER A 97 -12.44 6.41 1.77
N ARG A 98 -13.21 5.56 2.45
CA ARG A 98 -12.76 4.21 2.79
C ARG A 98 -12.65 3.34 1.56
N GLU A 99 -13.60 3.54 0.66
CA GLU A 99 -13.70 2.88 -0.63
C GLU A 99 -12.46 3.18 -1.47
N GLU A 100 -11.99 4.44 -1.52
CA GLU A 100 -10.75 4.79 -2.24
C GLU A 100 -9.49 4.16 -1.60
N ILE A 101 -9.40 4.09 -0.27
CA ILE A 101 -8.31 3.31 0.38
C ILE A 101 -8.38 1.85 -0.06
N GLN A 102 -9.59 1.31 -0.13
CA GLN A 102 -9.80 -0.07 -0.51
C GLN A 102 -9.40 -0.34 -1.96
N GLU A 103 -9.93 0.44 -2.88
CA GLU A 103 -9.64 0.36 -4.31
C GLU A 103 -8.14 0.55 -4.56
N GLY A 104 -7.51 1.54 -3.90
CA GLY A 104 -6.07 1.78 -4.02
C GLY A 104 -5.21 0.58 -3.57
N ILE A 105 -5.53 -0.05 -2.44
CA ILE A 105 -4.83 -1.26 -1.97
C ILE A 105 -5.05 -2.43 -2.95
N GLU A 106 -6.27 -2.61 -3.46
CA GLU A 106 -6.61 -3.69 -4.41
C GLU A 106 -5.89 -3.52 -5.75
N GLU A 107 -5.89 -2.31 -6.29
CA GLU A 107 -5.23 -1.99 -7.55
C GLU A 107 -3.71 -2.11 -7.45
N ILE A 108 -3.09 -1.56 -6.39
CA ILE A 108 -1.64 -1.68 -6.23
C ILE A 108 -1.22 -3.14 -6.04
N ALA A 109 -1.97 -3.91 -5.25
CA ALA A 109 -1.68 -5.33 -5.09
C ALA A 109 -1.82 -6.08 -6.42
N GLN A 110 -2.82 -5.74 -7.25
CA GLN A 110 -2.98 -6.31 -8.58
C GLN A 110 -1.83 -5.96 -9.53
N ILE A 111 -1.34 -4.72 -9.54
CA ILE A 111 -0.18 -4.29 -10.35
C ILE A 111 1.04 -5.16 -10.04
N TYR A 112 1.26 -5.47 -8.77
CA TYR A 112 2.37 -6.30 -8.30
C TYR A 112 2.12 -7.81 -8.38
N GLY A 113 0.98 -8.25 -8.92
CA GLY A 113 0.65 -9.66 -9.10
C GLY A 113 0.10 -10.38 -7.86
N TYR A 114 -0.41 -9.62 -6.88
CA TYR A 114 -1.03 -10.11 -5.65
C TYR A 114 -2.54 -9.73 -5.56
N PRO A 115 -3.40 -10.14 -6.51
CA PRO A 115 -4.79 -9.72 -6.51
C PRO A 115 -5.54 -10.13 -5.22
N ILE A 116 -6.34 -9.20 -4.69
CA ILE A 116 -7.09 -9.34 -3.42
C ILE A 116 -8.46 -10.03 -3.62
N SER A 117 -8.92 -10.14 -4.87
CA SER A 117 -10.16 -10.85 -5.18
C SER A 117 -10.01 -12.35 -5.02
N GLU A 118 -11.05 -12.97 -4.43
CA GLU A 118 -11.14 -14.37 -4.04
C GLU A 118 -10.49 -15.32 -5.04
N LYS A 119 -9.45 -16.03 -4.59
CA LYS A 119 -9.36 -17.43 -5.01
C LYS A 119 -10.63 -18.11 -4.50
N GLU A 120 -11.68 -18.13 -5.31
CA GLU A 120 -12.55 -19.31 -5.36
C GLU A 120 -11.63 -20.49 -5.72
N SER A 121 -11.03 -21.09 -4.70
CA SER A 121 -10.35 -22.36 -4.82
C SER A 121 -11.41 -23.45 -4.77
N ILE A 122 -11.79 -23.89 -5.97
CA ILE A 122 -12.26 -25.24 -6.34
C ILE A 122 -13.55 -25.73 -5.67
#